data_AF-A0A6N8L624-F1
#
_entry.id   AF-A0A6N8L624-F1
#
_cell.length_a   1.000
_cell.length_b   1.000
_cell.length_c   1.000
_cell.angle_alpha   90.00
_cell.angle_beta   90.00
_cell.angle_gamma   90.00
#
_symmetry.space_group_name_H-M   'P 1'
#
loop_
_entity.id
_entity.type
_entity.pdbx_description
1 polymer ?
#
loop_
_entity_poly.entity_id
_entity_poly.type
_entity_poly.pdbx_seq_one_letter_code
_entity_poly.pdbx_strand_id
1 'polypeptide(L)' 'MNPNWTKIKVFTNALQGEIIKQMLVENNIPAVLLNKQDSSYHFGVIELYVDNEHVLEATALMDSFNDEEITHED' A
#
# COMPACT_ATOMS: atom_id res chain seq x y z
N MET A 1 1.05 14.82 -12.91
CA MET A 1 0.37 13.76 -12.13
C MET A 1 -1.11 13.97 -12.30
N ASN A 2 -1.88 12.94 -12.67
CA ASN A 2 -3.33 13.04 -12.67
C ASN A 2 -3.79 13.39 -11.26
N PRO A 3 -4.70 14.36 -11.06
CA PRO A 3 -5.14 14.82 -9.73
C PRO A 3 -5.96 13.79 -8.94
N ASN A 4 -6.07 12.55 -9.44
CA ASN A 4 -6.97 11.53 -8.89
C ASN A 4 -6.29 10.50 -7.98
N TRP A 5 -4.97 10.58 -7.77
CA TRP A 5 -4.29 9.63 -6.89
C TRP A 5 -4.28 10.14 -5.44
N THR A 6 -4.84 9.34 -4.54
CA THR A 6 -4.81 9.59 -3.09
C THR A 6 -3.84 8.64 -2.41
N LYS A 7 -3.00 9.21 -1.55
CA LYS A 7 -2.11 8.43 -0.68
C LYS A 7 -2.93 7.79 0.42
N ILE A 8 -2.82 6.47 0.59
CA ILE A 8 -3.58 5.72 1.59
C ILE A 8 -2.69 5.09 2.68
N LYS A 9 -1.41 4.81 2.39
CA LYS A 9 -0.47 4.25 3.39
C LYS A 9 0.98 4.63 3.10
N VAL A 10 1.82 4.48 4.11
CA VAL A 10 3.26 4.70 4.07
C VAL A 10 3.97 3.48 4.63
N PHE A 11 5.07 3.09 3.98
CA PHE A 11 5.91 1.97 4.37
C PHE A 11 7.37 2.43 4.53
N THR A 12 8.09 1.80 5.45
CA THR A 12 9.55 1.91 5.55
C THR A 12 10.26 0.70 4.95
N ASN A 13 9.53 -0.39 4.75
CA ASN A 13 10.01 -1.62 4.13
C ASN A 13 9.37 -1.80 2.74
N ALA A 14 10.20 -1.94 1.71
CA ALA A 14 9.74 -2.08 0.33
C ALA A 14 8.96 -3.37 0.07
N LEU A 15 9.36 -4.48 0.71
CA LEU A 15 8.67 -5.76 0.56
C LEU A 15 7.25 -5.68 1.09
N GLN A 16 7.05 -5.08 2.28
CA GLN A 16 5.71 -4.87 2.84
C GLN A 16 4.84 -4.00 1.91
N GLY A 17 5.42 -2.95 1.33
CA GLY A 17 4.72 -2.12 0.36
C GLY A 17 4.26 -2.90 -0.86
N GLU A 18 5.13 -3.74 -1.44
CA GLU A 18 4.80 -4.56 -2.61
C GLU A 18 3.78 -5.65 -2.30
N ILE A 19 3.83 -6.29 -1.12
CA ILE A 19 2.81 -7.27 -0.70
C ILE A 19 1.43 -6.62 -0.68
N ILE A 20 1.29 -5.46 -0.01
CA ILE A 20 0.01 -4.76 0.07
C ILE A 20 -0.45 -4.27 -1.31
N LYS A 21 0.46 -3.73 -2.13
CA LYS A 21 0.13 -3.33 -3.50
C LYS A 21 -0.37 -4.50 -4.33
N GLN A 22 0.28 -5.67 -4.25
CA GLN A 22 -0.09 -6.86 -5.01
C GLN A 22 -1.47 -7.37 -4.58
N MET A 23 -1.73 -7.42 -3.27
CA MET A 23 -3.05 -7.77 -2.73
C MET A 23 -4.16 -6.85 -3.27
N LEU A 24 -3.94 -5.53 -3.31
CA LEU A 24 -4.91 -4.59 -3.89
C LEU A 24 -5.13 -4.85 -5.39
N VAL A 25 -4.06 -5.03 -6.15
CA VAL A 25 -4.13 -5.25 -7.61
C VAL A 25 -4.86 -6.56 -7.94
N GLU A 26 -4.63 -7.62 -7.18
CA GLU A 26 -5.32 -8.91 -7.33
C GLU A 26 -6.83 -8.81 -7.05
N ASN A 27 -7.23 -7.84 -6.22
CA ASN A 27 -8.62 -7.51 -5.94
C ASN A 27 -9.18 -6.41 -6.87
N ASN A 28 -8.55 -6.18 -8.03
CA ASN A 28 -8.95 -5.20 -9.03
C ASN A 28 -8.90 -3.74 -8.56
N ILE A 29 -8.07 -3.41 -7.58
CA ILE A 29 -7.82 -2.05 -7.12
C ILE A 29 -6.45 -1.59 -7.67
N PRO A 30 -6.41 -0.74 -8.70
CA PRO A 30 -5.13 -0.23 -9.22
C PRO A 30 -4.38 0.57 -8.15
N ALA A 31 -3.18 0.12 -7.83
CA ALA A 31 -2.34 0.72 -6.80
C ALA A 31 -0.91 0.94 -7.28
N VAL A 32 -0.29 2.04 -6.84
CA VAL A 32 1.09 2.39 -7.18
C VAL A 32 1.90 2.74 -5.94
N LEU A 33 3.17 2.35 -5.94
CA LEU A 33 4.13 2.74 -4.91
C LEU A 33 5.04 3.84 -5.45
N LEU A 34 5.17 4.92 -4.68
CA LEU A 34 6.16 5.96 -4.89
C LEU A 34 7.27 5.78 -3.85
N ASN A 35 8.38 5.19 -4.27
CA ASN A 35 9.55 5.06 -3.41
C ASN A 35 10.27 6.42 -3.30
N LYS A 36 10.30 6.97 -2.09
CA LYS A 36 10.97 8.23 -1.74
C LYS A 36 12.12 8.00 -0.77
N GLN A 37 12.66 6.78 -0.76
CA GLN A 37 13.86 6.46 -0.01
C GLN A 37 15.09 6.93 -0.78
N ASP A 38 16.08 7.42 -0.04
CA ASP A 38 17.42 7.61 -0.56
C ASP A 38 18.05 6.24 -0.82
N SER A 39 18.48 5.96 -2.05
CA SER A 39 18.99 4.65 -2.43
C SER A 39 20.33 4.30 -1.76
N SER A 40 21.08 5.28 -1.27
CA SER A 40 22.40 5.07 -0.66
C SER A 40 22.29 4.69 0.81
N TYR A 41 21.31 5.26 1.51
CA TYR A 41 21.15 5.10 2.96
C TYR A 41 19.80 4.51 3.37
N HIS A 42 18.91 4.23 2.41
CA HIS A 42 17.55 3.73 2.58
C HIS A 42 16.70 4.53 3.59
N PHE A 43 17.08 5.78 3.86
CA PHE A 43 16.28 6.67 4.68
C PHE A 43 15.11 7.20 3.87
N GLY A 44 13.96 7.42 4.51
CA GLY A 44 12.75 7.89 3.86
C GLY A 44 11.66 6.84 3.89
N VAL A 45 10.67 7.01 3.02
CA VAL A 45 9.47 6.18 3.02
C VAL A 45 9.02 5.85 1.61
N ILE A 46 8.14 4.87 1.53
CA ILE A 46 7.47 4.44 0.31
C ILE A 46 5.99 4.75 0.51
N GLU A 47 5.42 5.52 -0.39
CA GLU A 47 4.02 5.95 -0.32
C GLU A 47 3.16 5.09 -1.25
N LEU A 48 2.05 4.55 -0.75
CA LEU A 48 1.07 3.80 -1.53
C LEU A 48 -0.10 4.71 -1.92
N TYR A 49 -0.42 4.70 -3.20
CA TYR A 49 -1.49 5.48 -3.79
C TYR A 49 -2.48 4.59 -4.53
N VAL A 50 -3.75 4.97 -4.49
CA VAL A 50 -4.84 4.43 -5.31
C VAL A 50 -5.61 5.58 -5.96
N ASP A 51 -6.43 5.30 -6.98
CA ASP A 51 -7.37 6.31 -7.47
C ASP A 51 -8.40 6.65 -6.37
N ASN A 52 -8.83 7.90 -6.33
CA ASN A 52 -9.80 8.44 -5.37
C ASN A 52 -11.06 7.57 -5.25
N GLU A 53 -11.51 6.98 -6.37
CA GLU A 53 -12.70 6.13 -6.40
C GLU A 53 -12.53 4.83 -5.59
N HIS A 54 -11.29 4.36 -5.39
CA HIS A 54 -10.97 3.11 -4.68
C HIS A 54 -10.48 3.31 -3.24
N VAL A 55 -10.42 4.54 -2.72
CA VAL A 55 -9.86 4.80 -1.37
C VAL A 55 -10.60 4.03 -0.28
N LEU A 56 -11.93 4.02 -0.31
CA LEU A 56 -12.75 3.33 0.70
C LEU A 56 -12.58 1.81 0.61
N GLU A 57 -12.63 1.27 -0.60
CA GLU A 57 -12.48 -0.17 -0.87
C GLU A 57 -11.09 -0.67 -0.46
N ALA A 58 -10.04 0.06 -0.86
CA ALA A 58 -8.66 -0.27 -0.52
C ALA A 58 -8.41 -0.28 0.99
N THR A 59 -8.93 0.73 1.70
CA THR A 59 -8.76 0.84 3.15
C THR A 59 -9.45 -0.32 3.86
N ALA A 60 -10.70 -0.63 3.49
CA ALA A 60 -11.44 -1.74 4.09
C ALA A 60 -10.76 -3.09 3.86
N LEU A 61 -10.27 -3.34 2.65
CA LEU A 61 -9.58 -4.59 2.31
C LEU A 61 -8.23 -4.73 3.05
N MET A 62 -7.51 -3.62 3.23
CA MET A 62 -6.26 -3.62 3.98
C MET A 62 -6.47 -3.89 5.47
N ASP A 63 -7.54 -3.38 6.05
CA ASP A 63 -7.88 -3.65 7.45
C ASP A 63 -8.24 -5.13 7.65
N SER A 64 -9.05 -5.73 6.76
CA SER A 64 -9.36 -7.17 6.84
C SER A 64 -8.13 -8.06 6.65
N PHE A 65 -7.21 -7.68 5.76
CA PHE A 65 -5.98 -8.44 5.52
C PHE A 65 -5.04 -8.43 6.73
N ASN A 66 -4.94 -7.30 7.44
CA ASN A 66 -4.11 -7.19 8.63
C ASN A 66 -4.65 -8.02 9.80
N ASP A 67 -5.98 -8.13 9.92
CA ASP A 67 -6.61 -8.95 10.94
C ASP A 67 -6.34 -10.45 10.71
N GLU A 68 -6.30 -10.92 9.45
CA GLU A 68 -5.96 -12.30 9.10
C GLU A 68 -4.51 -12.67 9.41
N GLU A 69 -3.58 -11.71 9.32
CA GLU A 69 -2.16 -11.92 9.65
C GLU A 69 -1.97 -12.14 11.17
N ILE A 70 -2.82 -11.52 12.00
CA ILE A 70 -2.78 -11.65 13.47
C ILE A 70 -3.32 -13.00 13.94
N THR A 71 -4.23 -13.64 13.19
CA THR A 71 -4.84 -14.92 13.61
C THR A 71 -4.04 -16.18 13.27
N HIS A 72 -2.86 -16.04 12.65
CA HIS A 72 -2.00 -17.16 12.27
C HIS A 72 -0.72 -17.29 13.13
N GLU A 73 -0.59 -16.49 14.19
CA GLU A 73 0.40 -16.69 15.25
C GLU A 73 -0.21 -17.48 16.43
N ASP A 74 -0.41 -18.80 16.26
CA ASP A 74 -0.68 -19.75 17.36
C ASP A 74 0.07 -21.08 17.12
#